data_AF-A0A2R6DAQ7-F1
#
_entry.id   AF-A0A2R6DAQ7-F1
#
_cell.length_a   1.000
_cell.length_b   1.000
_cell.length_c   1.000
_cell.angle_alpha   90.00
_cell.angle_beta   90.00
_cell.angle_gamma   90.00
#
_symmetry.space_group_name_H-M   'P 1'
#
loop_
_entity.id
_entity.type
_entity.pdbx_description
1 polymer ?
#
loop_
_entity_poly.entity_id
_entity_poly.type
_entity_poly.pdbx_seq_one_letter_code
_entity_poly.pdbx_strand_id
1 'polypeptide(L)' 'MSDRSLSEFDGAESDASDDADSGSTEPDASDDPPATTRFSPDGAPCEACGDAVTRRWHDDGGFVCADCKEW' A
#
# COMPACT_ATOMS: atom_id res chain seq x y z
N MET A 1 25.04 -10.27 20.05
CA MET A 1 23.71 -9.67 19.93
C MET A 1 22.80 -10.79 19.49
N SER A 2 21.99 -11.35 20.40
CA SER A 2 21.08 -12.45 20.07
C SER A 2 19.94 -11.89 19.24
N ASP A 3 19.90 -12.25 17.97
CA ASP A 3 18.75 -12.04 17.10
C ASP A 3 17.58 -12.85 17.67
N ARG A 4 16.49 -12.16 18.04
CA ARG A 4 15.30 -12.82 18.59
C ARG A 4 14.59 -13.56 17.47
N SER A 5 14.67 -14.89 17.51
CA SER A 5 14.02 -15.75 16.52
C SER A 5 12.51 -15.54 16.52
N LEU A 6 11.95 -15.37 15.32
CA LEU A 6 10.53 -15.17 15.01
C LEU A 6 9.56 -16.19 15.66
N SER A 7 10.09 -17.27 16.19
CA SER A 7 9.37 -18.31 16.94
C SER A 7 8.81 -17.83 18.29
N GLU A 8 9.30 -16.74 18.88
CA GLU A 8 8.68 -16.14 20.09
C GLU A 8 7.34 -15.43 19.79
N PHE A 9 7.03 -15.14 18.52
CA PHE A 9 5.80 -14.45 18.10
C PHE A 9 4.66 -15.40 17.69
N ASP A 10 4.95 -16.67 17.44
CA ASP A 10 4.03 -17.69 16.92
C ASP A 10 3.26 -18.41 18.04
N GLY A 11 2.79 -17.65 19.04
CA GLY A 11 2.10 -18.18 20.22
C GLY A 11 0.70 -17.62 20.44
N ALA A 12 0.18 -16.85 19.49
CA ALA A 12 -1.14 -16.23 19.57
C ALA A 12 -2.04 -16.71 18.44
N GLU A 13 -2.48 -17.96 18.57
CA GLU A 13 -3.65 -18.49 17.87
C GLU A 13 -4.85 -17.64 18.31
N SER A 14 -5.26 -16.67 17.51
CA SER A 14 -6.51 -15.94 17.69
C SER A 14 -7.23 -15.94 16.37
N ASP A 15 -8.13 -16.91 16.26
CA ASP A 15 -9.26 -16.97 15.36
C ASP A 15 -9.93 -15.59 15.31
N ALA A 16 -9.66 -14.84 14.26
CA ALA A 16 -10.32 -13.58 13.95
C ALA A 16 -10.94 -13.78 12.57
N SER A 17 -12.24 -14.07 12.62
CA SER A 17 -13.11 -14.27 11.48
C SER A 17 -12.93 -13.17 10.43
N ASP A 18 -12.88 -13.62 9.18
CA ASP A 18 -13.00 -12.82 7.96
C ASP A 18 -14.36 -12.12 7.97
N ASP A 19 -14.41 -10.91 8.55
CA ASP A 19 -15.49 -9.96 8.32
C ASP A 19 -15.00 -8.98 7.26
N ALA A 20 -15.21 -9.37 6.00
CA ALA A 20 -15.04 -8.52 4.84
C ALA A 20 -16.14 -7.44 4.86
N ASP A 21 -16.01 -6.46 5.77
CA ASP A 21 -16.75 -5.21 5.72
C ASP A 21 -16.23 -4.43 4.50
N SER A 22 -16.91 -4.65 3.38
CA SER A 22 -16.80 -3.85 2.16
C SER A 22 -17.48 -2.49 2.41
N GLY A 23 -16.98 -1.77 3.41
CA GLY A 23 -17.29 -0.39 3.67
C GLY A 23 -16.69 0.43 2.55
N SER A 24 -17.53 0.85 1.61
CA SER A 24 -17.16 1.88 0.65
C SER A 24 -16.89 3.17 1.43
N THR A 25 -15.63 3.35 1.87
CA THR A 25 -15.15 4.57 2.52
C THR A 25 -15.32 5.70 1.52
N GLU A 26 -16.42 6.46 1.68
CA GLU A 26 -16.48 7.81 1.15
C GLU A 26 -15.29 8.56 1.75
N PRO A 27 -14.40 9.18 0.93
CA PRO A 27 -13.30 9.94 1.46
C PRO A 27 -13.88 11.17 2.15
N ASP A 28 -14.12 11.05 3.46
CA ASP A 28 -14.23 12.19 4.35
C ASP A 28 -13.01 13.07 4.06
N ALA A 29 -13.24 14.33 3.72
CA ALA A 29 -12.20 15.30 3.40
C ALA A 29 -11.46 15.69 4.69
N SER A 30 -10.88 14.69 5.34
CA SER A 30 -9.94 14.82 6.42
C SER A 30 -8.67 15.49 5.87
N ASP A 31 -8.04 16.31 6.71
CA ASP A 31 -6.68 16.84 6.53
C ASP A 31 -5.67 15.68 6.62
N ASP A 32 -5.91 14.62 5.86
CA ASP A 32 -5.03 13.46 5.79
C ASP A 32 -3.81 13.87 4.96
N PRO A 33 -2.59 13.56 5.42
CA PRO A 33 -1.41 13.83 4.63
C PRO A 33 -1.55 13.19 3.23
N PRO A 34 -1.01 13.83 2.19
CA PRO A 34 -1.15 13.32 0.83
C PRO A 34 -0.67 11.87 0.75
N ALA A 35 -1.51 11.01 0.18
CA ALA A 35 -1.22 9.59 0.04
C ALA A 35 0.13 9.39 -0.66
N THR A 36 1.08 8.76 0.04
CA THR A 36 2.44 8.51 -0.48
C THR A 36 2.46 7.44 -1.57
N THR A 37 1.42 6.61 -1.63
CA THR A 37 1.23 5.56 -2.63
C THR A 37 -0.23 5.44 -3.02
N ARG A 38 -0.47 4.94 -4.22
CA ARG A 38 -1.80 4.54 -4.69
C ARG A 38 -1.79 3.11 -5.16
N PHE A 39 -2.84 2.38 -4.80
CA PHE A 39 -3.10 1.04 -5.28
C PHE A 39 -4.29 1.06 -6.24
N SER A 40 -4.19 0.34 -7.35
CA SER A 40 -5.21 0.25 -8.40
C SER A 40 -5.29 -1.20 -8.85
N PRO A 41 -6.34 -1.96 -8.50
CA PRO A 41 -6.41 -3.40 -8.79
C PRO A 41 -6.46 -3.72 -10.28
N ASP A 42 -7.04 -2.84 -11.09
CA ASP A 42 -7.06 -2.93 -12.56
C ASP A 42 -5.71 -2.55 -13.20
N GLY A 43 -4.80 -2.00 -12.40
CA GLY A 43 -3.59 -1.34 -12.87
C GLY A 43 -3.87 0.09 -13.32
N ALA A 44 -2.85 0.94 -13.26
CA ALA A 44 -2.91 2.29 -13.77
C ALA A 44 -1.56 2.68 -14.36
N PRO A 45 -1.54 3.53 -15.40
CA PRO A 45 -0.31 3.89 -16.09
C PRO A 45 0.63 4.65 -15.15
N CYS A 46 1.90 4.27 -15.18
CA CYS A 46 3.00 5.03 -14.62
C CYS A 46 3.19 6.33 -15.40
N GLU A 47 3.32 7.47 -14.72
CA GLU A 47 3.50 8.75 -15.40
C GLU A 47 4.90 8.92 -16.03
N ALA A 48 5.89 8.11 -15.63
CA ALA A 48 7.24 8.14 -16.19
C ALA A 48 7.41 7.23 -17.42
N CYS A 49 6.95 5.97 -17.34
CA CYS A 49 7.16 4.97 -18.41
C CYS A 49 5.88 4.54 -19.15
N GLY A 50 4.70 4.89 -18.64
CA GLY A 50 3.40 4.50 -19.22
C GLY A 50 2.95 3.08 -18.88
N ASP A 51 3.77 2.27 -18.21
CA ASP A 51 3.44 0.88 -17.90
C ASP A 51 2.30 0.78 -16.87
N ALA A 52 1.38 -0.16 -17.08
CA ALA A 52 0.23 -0.34 -16.21
C ALA A 52 0.61 -1.15 -14.98
N VAL A 53 0.65 -0.51 -13.82
CA VAL A 53 1.05 -1.13 -12.56
C VAL A 53 -0.05 -1.04 -11.51
N THR A 54 -0.16 -2.08 -10.68
CA THR A 54 -1.16 -2.14 -9.60
C THR A 54 -0.81 -1.24 -8.43
N ARG A 55 0.46 -0.88 -8.25
CA ARG A 55 0.91 0.04 -7.18
C ARG A 55 1.78 1.13 -7.79
N ARG A 56 1.53 2.37 -7.40
CA ARG A 56 2.30 3.56 -7.78
C ARG A 56 2.66 4.38 -6.55
N TRP A 57 3.75 5.13 -6.63
CA TRP A 57 4.32 5.92 -5.56
C TRP A 57 4.36 7.38 -5.96
N HIS A 58 4.08 8.26 -5.01
CA HIS A 58 4.21 9.69 -5.22
C HIS A 58 5.68 10.07 -5.41
N ASP A 59 5.97 10.81 -6.48
CA ASP A 59 7.28 11.30 -6.90
C ASP A 59 7.12 12.61 -7.68
N ASP A 60 7.80 13.68 -7.25
CA ASP A 60 7.76 15.05 -7.81
C ASP A 60 6.37 15.55 -8.29
N GLY A 61 5.31 15.19 -7.57
CA GLY A 61 3.93 15.60 -7.88
C GLY A 61 3.13 14.66 -8.79
N GLY A 62 3.70 13.52 -9.19
CA GLY A 62 3.05 12.46 -9.95
C GLY A 62 3.12 11.09 -9.25
N PHE A 63 2.50 10.08 -9.86
CA PHE A 63 2.51 8.69 -9.40
C PHE A 63 3.27 7.79 -10.38
N VAL A 64 4.45 7.33 -9.96
CA VAL A 64 5.34 6.48 -10.75
C VAL A 64 5.38 5.04 -10.23
N CYS A 65 5.82 4.09 -11.03
CA CYS A 65 6.04 2.70 -10.59
C CYS A 65 7.30 2.58 -9.70
N ALA A 66 7.48 1.42 -9.05
CA ALA A 66 8.63 1.18 -8.16
C ALA A 66 9.98 1.31 -8.87
N ASP A 67 10.00 0.98 -10.16
CA ASP A 67 11.20 0.98 -10.99
C ASP A 67 11.61 2.40 -11.40
N CYS A 68 10.63 3.26 -11.72
CA CYS A 68 10.88 4.65 -12.10
C CYS A 68 11.06 5.59 -10.91
N LYS A 69 10.74 5.14 -9.69
CA LYS A 69 10.90 5.96 -8.49
C LYS A 69 12.38 6.18 -8.17
N GLU A 70 12.77 7.43 -7.97
CA GLU A 70 14.09 7.80 -7.46
C GLU A 70 14.07 7.71 -5.92
N TRP A 71 14.43 6.53 -5.39
CA TRP A 71 14.41 6.23 -3.96
C TRP A 71 15.65 6.71 -3.21
#